data_AF-A0A6N7PX50-F1
#
_entry.id   AF-A0A6N7PX50-F1
#
_cell.length_a   1.000
_cell.length_b   1.000
_cell.length_c   1.000
_cell.angle_alpha   90.00
_cell.angle_beta   90.00
_cell.angle_gamma   90.00
#
_symmetry.space_group_name_H-M   'P 1'
#
loop_
_entity.id
_entity.type
_entity.pdbx_description
1 polymer ?
#
loop_
_entity_poly.entity_id
_entity_poly.type
_entity_poly.pdbx_seq_one_letter_code
_entity_poly.pdbx_strand_id
1 'polypeptide(L)'
;MSENAIGKYTGTGIASAMPFKHKLVDVKQGDLPKLKRSKPGCAAVLGDLAAAMPVHGDEARIHPDFYAEIVETQELLQAIRAQRPEADKLAEVLRESEAFYEDKLEGLLSRLAKIVLDTAKDENKPGLLATFESTIQYRGLYANRSAATRRKNQENTATPTPEPTSEG
;
A
#
# COMPACT_ATOMS: atom_id res chain seq x y z
N MET A 1 -9.25 18.23 7.32
CA MET A 1 -7.84 18.34 6.90
C MET A 1 -7.59 19.81 6.57
N SER A 2 -6.58 20.46 7.16
CA SER A 2 -6.25 21.84 6.81
C SER A 2 -5.76 21.89 5.36
N GLU A 3 -6.20 22.87 4.56
CA GLU A 3 -5.77 23.05 3.15
C GLU A 3 -4.24 23.12 2.98
N ASN A 4 -3.49 23.48 4.03
CA ASN A 4 -2.02 23.50 4.04
C ASN A 4 -1.34 22.12 4.15
N ALA A 5 -2.09 21.02 4.29
CA ALA A 5 -1.52 19.67 4.46
C ALA A 5 -1.29 18.92 3.12
N ILE A 6 -1.81 19.43 2.01
CA ILE A 6 -1.81 18.72 0.72
C ILE A 6 -1.00 19.51 -0.31
N GLY A 7 0.23 19.06 -0.55
CA GLY A 7 1.11 19.61 -1.59
C GLY A 7 0.99 18.84 -2.90
N LYS A 8 1.26 19.51 -4.03
CA LYS A 8 1.47 18.80 -5.30
C LYS A 8 2.76 17.99 -5.22
N TYR A 9 2.73 16.76 -5.72
CA TYR A 9 3.95 15.98 -5.87
C TYR A 9 4.87 16.60 -6.90
N THR A 10 6.12 16.87 -6.51
CA THR A 10 7.15 17.48 -7.37
C THR A 10 8.31 16.53 -7.68
N GLY A 11 8.23 15.28 -7.22
CA GLY A 11 9.25 14.26 -7.52
C GLY A 11 9.06 13.63 -8.90
N THR A 12 9.89 12.65 -9.23
CA THR A 12 9.82 11.94 -10.51
C THR A 12 8.49 11.18 -10.63
N GLY A 13 7.78 11.39 -11.74
CA GLY A 13 6.54 10.68 -12.08
C GLY A 13 6.77 9.35 -12.82
N ILE A 14 8.03 8.93 -12.98
CA ILE A 14 8.42 7.73 -13.71
C ILE A 14 9.42 6.98 -12.85
N ALA A 15 9.10 5.72 -12.51
CA ALA A 15 10.05 4.78 -11.95
C ALA A 15 10.30 3.67 -12.97
N SER A 16 11.53 3.55 -13.47
CA SER A 16 11.88 2.60 -14.53
C SER A 16 12.78 1.50 -14.02
N ALA A 17 12.38 0.24 -14.26
CA ALA A 17 13.20 -0.93 -14.01
C ALA A 17 13.79 -1.53 -15.31
N MET A 18 13.71 -0.79 -16.42
CA MET A 18 14.19 -1.22 -17.74
C MET A 18 15.64 -1.71 -17.75
N PRO A 19 16.60 -1.08 -17.04
CA PRO A 19 17.99 -1.56 -17.00
C PRO A 19 18.13 -3.01 -16.50
N PHE A 20 17.15 -3.50 -15.75
CA PHE A 20 17.17 -4.83 -15.13
C PHE A 20 16.10 -5.77 -15.67
N LYS A 21 15.34 -5.38 -16.71
CA LYS A 21 14.11 -6.07 -17.18
C LYS A 21 14.26 -7.60 -17.27
N HIS A 22 15.37 -8.07 -17.83
CA HIS A 22 15.63 -9.50 -18.05
C HIS A 22 16.15 -10.25 -16.81
N LYS A 23 16.47 -9.52 -15.74
CA LYS A 23 16.97 -10.03 -14.46
C LYS A 23 15.97 -9.88 -13.31
N LEU A 24 14.82 -9.22 -13.55
CA LEU A 24 13.75 -9.10 -12.56
C LEU A 24 13.04 -10.44 -12.40
N VAL A 25 12.61 -10.73 -11.16
CA VAL A 25 11.88 -11.94 -10.80
C VAL A 25 10.57 -11.56 -10.12
N ASP A 26 9.50 -12.26 -10.48
CA ASP A 26 8.22 -12.19 -9.78
C ASP A 26 8.08 -13.42 -8.88
N VAL A 27 8.15 -13.18 -7.57
CA VAL A 27 8.08 -14.24 -6.56
C VAL A 27 6.63 -14.40 -6.16
N LYS A 28 6.12 -15.64 -6.22
CA LYS A 28 4.74 -15.96 -5.83
C LYS A 28 4.41 -15.40 -4.46
N GLN A 29 3.17 -14.94 -4.30
CA GLN A 29 2.68 -14.40 -3.03
C GLN A 29 2.89 -15.41 -1.90
N GLY A 30 3.54 -14.97 -0.83
CA GLY A 30 3.85 -15.80 0.34
C GLY A 30 5.20 -16.53 0.28
N ASP A 31 5.90 -16.56 -0.86
CA ASP A 31 7.22 -17.23 -0.97
C ASP A 31 8.40 -16.32 -0.63
N LEU A 32 8.21 -14.99 -0.57
CA LEU A 32 9.26 -14.03 -0.24
C LEU A 32 10.03 -14.34 1.07
N PRO A 33 9.39 -14.76 2.18
CA PRO A 33 10.10 -15.10 3.42
C PRO A 33 11.01 -16.33 3.31
N LYS A 34 10.84 -17.18 2.28
CA LYS A 34 11.68 -18.36 2.05
C LYS A 34 13.04 -18.00 1.45
N LEU A 35 13.19 -16.80 0.88
CA LEU A 35 14.43 -16.33 0.30
C LEU A 35 15.41 -15.86 1.39
N LYS A 36 16.64 -16.33 1.31
CA LYS A 36 17.70 -15.90 2.24
C LYS A 36 18.09 -14.45 1.96
N ARG A 37 18.32 -13.68 3.02
CA ARG A 37 18.86 -12.33 2.95
C ARG A 37 20.36 -12.34 3.25
N SER A 38 21.06 -11.32 2.76
CA SER A 38 22.45 -11.06 3.14
C SER A 38 22.56 -10.94 4.66
N LYS A 39 23.55 -11.61 5.24
CA LYS A 39 23.83 -11.60 6.68
C LYS A 39 24.80 -10.46 7.03
N PRO A 40 24.81 -9.98 8.29
CA PRO A 40 25.88 -9.11 8.78
C PRO A 40 27.26 -9.71 8.46
N GLY A 41 28.20 -8.87 8.03
CA GLY A 41 29.56 -9.29 7.65
C GLY A 41 29.74 -9.68 6.17
N CYS A 42 28.67 -9.79 5.38
CA CYS A 42 28.77 -10.15 3.96
C CYS A 42 29.68 -9.22 3.15
N ALA A 43 29.67 -7.91 3.42
CA ALA A 43 30.54 -6.95 2.73
C ALA A 43 32.04 -7.18 3.04
N ALA A 44 32.38 -7.55 4.27
CA ALA A 44 33.76 -7.87 4.64
C ALA A 44 34.23 -9.12 3.89
N VAL A 45 33.41 -10.17 3.87
CA VAL A 45 33.70 -11.41 3.13
C VAL A 45 33.91 -11.13 1.64
N LEU A 46 33.11 -10.26 1.03
CA LEU A 46 33.29 -9.88 -0.38
C LEU A 46 34.60 -9.12 -0.60
N GLY A 47 35.00 -8.26 0.33
CA GLY A 47 36.30 -7.57 0.29
C GLY A 47 37.48 -8.54 0.41
N ASP A 48 37.40 -9.47 1.35
CA ASP A 48 38.42 -10.51 1.55
C ASP A 48 38.53 -11.41 0.31
N LEU A 49 37.40 -11.82 -0.27
CA LEU A 49 37.36 -12.59 -1.52
C LEU A 49 38.00 -11.82 -2.68
N ALA A 50 37.72 -10.52 -2.83
CA ALA A 50 38.30 -9.71 -3.89
C ALA A 50 39.82 -9.63 -3.82
N ALA A 51 40.40 -9.64 -2.61
CA ALA A 51 41.85 -9.68 -2.41
C ALA A 51 42.43 -11.09 -2.58
N ALA A 52 41.74 -12.12 -2.11
CA ALA A 52 42.24 -13.49 -2.09
C ALA A 52 42.13 -14.21 -3.44
N MET A 53 41.05 -13.98 -4.20
CA MET A 53 40.78 -14.70 -5.45
C MET A 53 41.89 -14.57 -6.50
N PRO A 54 42.47 -13.38 -6.77
CA PRO A 54 43.57 -13.24 -7.73
C PRO A 54 44.87 -13.96 -7.31
N VAL A 55 45.06 -14.19 -6.01
CA VAL A 55 46.31 -14.77 -5.46
C VAL A 55 46.18 -16.27 -5.23
N HIS A 56 45.03 -16.71 -4.70
CA HIS A 56 44.82 -18.07 -4.20
C HIS A 56 43.70 -18.83 -4.93
N GLY A 57 42.99 -18.22 -5.87
CA GLY A 57 41.85 -18.84 -6.55
C GLY A 57 42.19 -20.14 -7.27
N ASP A 58 43.29 -20.13 -8.02
CA ASP A 58 43.78 -21.30 -8.77
C ASP A 58 44.24 -22.43 -7.84
N GLU A 59 44.97 -22.09 -6.77
CA GLU A 59 45.42 -23.04 -5.75
C GLU A 59 44.23 -23.70 -5.03
N ALA A 60 43.19 -22.92 -4.75
CA ALA A 60 41.93 -23.39 -4.18
C ALA A 60 41.05 -24.14 -5.19
N ARG A 61 41.47 -24.25 -6.46
CA ARG A 61 40.71 -24.86 -7.57
C ARG A 61 39.31 -24.25 -7.75
N ILE A 62 39.16 -22.95 -7.48
CA ILE A 62 37.91 -22.24 -7.70
C ILE A 62 37.87 -21.78 -9.15
N HIS A 63 36.82 -22.16 -9.87
CA HIS A 63 36.64 -21.70 -11.25
C HIS A 63 36.42 -20.17 -11.27
N PRO A 64 37.10 -19.40 -12.15
CA PRO A 64 36.97 -17.94 -12.20
C PRO A 64 35.52 -17.45 -12.34
N ASP A 65 34.71 -18.15 -13.14
CA ASP A 65 33.29 -17.83 -13.35
C ASP A 65 32.47 -17.81 -12.06
N PHE A 66 32.84 -18.61 -11.04
CA PHE A 66 32.12 -18.62 -9.77
C PHE A 66 32.29 -17.29 -9.02
N TYR A 67 33.50 -16.74 -9.01
CA TYR A 67 33.74 -15.43 -8.42
C TYR A 67 33.11 -14.31 -9.27
N ALA A 68 33.18 -14.41 -10.60
CA ALA A 68 32.51 -13.47 -11.49
C ALA A 68 30.99 -13.41 -11.23
N GLU A 69 30.33 -14.56 -11.09
CA GLU A 69 28.89 -14.64 -10.79
C GLU A 69 28.54 -13.96 -9.45
N ILE A 70 29.40 -14.11 -8.43
CA ILE A 70 29.23 -13.42 -7.12
C ILE A 70 29.29 -11.91 -7.30
N VAL A 71 30.28 -11.41 -8.03
CA VAL A 71 30.47 -9.97 -8.29
C VAL A 71 29.26 -9.41 -9.06
N GLU A 72 28.88 -10.05 -10.16
CA GLU A 72 27.73 -9.63 -10.98
C GLU A 72 26.43 -9.62 -10.17
N THR A 73 26.21 -10.63 -9.33
CA THR A 73 25.02 -10.72 -8.46
C THR A 73 25.00 -9.59 -7.44
N GLN A 74 26.15 -9.27 -6.84
CA GLN A 74 26.26 -8.19 -5.87
C GLN A 74 26.03 -6.82 -6.51
N GLU A 75 26.61 -6.56 -7.68
CA GLU A 75 26.41 -5.31 -8.43
C GLU A 75 24.95 -5.12 -8.81
N LEU A 76 24.31 -6.18 -9.35
CA LEU A 76 22.89 -6.15 -9.66
C LEU A 76 22.04 -5.84 -8.43
N LEU A 77 22.34 -6.49 -7.29
CA LEU A 77 21.62 -6.25 -6.04
C LEU A 77 21.75 -4.81 -5.56
N GLN A 78 22.94 -4.21 -5.68
CA GLN A 78 23.16 -2.81 -5.33
C GLN A 78 22.41 -1.87 -6.27
N ALA A 79 22.44 -2.12 -7.58
CA ALA A 79 21.73 -1.32 -8.57
C ALA A 79 20.21 -1.35 -8.34
N ILE A 80 19.63 -2.53 -8.07
CA ILE A 80 18.22 -2.68 -7.71
C ILE A 80 17.90 -1.90 -6.43
N ARG A 81 18.75 -2.00 -5.40
CA ARG A 81 18.55 -1.28 -4.13
C ARG A 81 18.64 0.23 -4.28
N ALA A 82 19.47 0.73 -5.18
CA ALA A 82 19.59 2.17 -5.46
C ALA A 82 18.35 2.71 -6.18
N GLN A 83 17.74 1.93 -7.08
CA GLN A 83 16.54 2.33 -7.84
C GLN A 83 15.24 2.18 -7.03
N ARG A 84 15.18 1.22 -6.08
CA ARG A 84 13.95 0.88 -5.35
C ARG A 84 13.26 2.07 -4.65
N PRO A 85 13.96 2.98 -3.95
CA PRO A 85 13.32 4.08 -3.22
C PRO A 85 12.44 4.98 -4.08
N GLU A 86 12.81 5.20 -5.35
CA GLU A 86 12.02 6.01 -6.28
C GLU A 86 10.68 5.31 -6.63
N ALA A 87 10.72 4.01 -6.88
CA ALA A 87 9.51 3.21 -7.11
C ALA A 87 8.63 3.13 -5.86
N ASP A 88 9.23 2.92 -4.68
CA ASP A 88 8.53 2.85 -3.40
C ASP A 88 7.81 4.19 -3.12
N LYS A 89 8.48 5.33 -3.35
CA LYS A 89 7.88 6.65 -3.13
C LYS A 89 6.77 6.96 -4.14
N LEU A 90 6.94 6.60 -5.42
CA LEU A 90 5.89 6.80 -6.41
C LEU A 90 4.64 5.96 -6.07
N ALA A 91 4.82 4.72 -5.64
CA ALA A 91 3.70 3.87 -5.18
C ALA A 91 3.01 4.44 -3.94
N GLU A 92 3.75 5.02 -3.00
CA GLU A 92 3.20 5.76 -1.85
C GLU A 92 2.33 6.94 -2.30
N VAL A 93 2.86 7.82 -3.14
CA VAL A 93 2.15 9.01 -3.64
C VAL A 93 0.89 8.64 -4.43
N LEU A 94 0.93 7.54 -5.20
CA LEU A 94 -0.25 7.06 -5.93
C LEU A 94 -1.36 6.62 -4.97
N ARG A 95 -1.03 5.88 -3.91
CA ARG A 95 -2.01 5.48 -2.87
C ARG A 95 -2.58 6.69 -2.12
N GLU A 96 -1.73 7.66 -1.78
CA GLU A 96 -2.18 8.90 -1.14
C GLU A 96 -3.10 9.71 -2.06
N SER A 97 -2.76 9.78 -3.35
CA SER A 97 -3.57 10.47 -4.36
C SER A 97 -4.91 9.77 -4.56
N GLU A 98 -4.93 8.44 -4.61
CA GLU A 98 -6.15 7.64 -4.68
C GLU A 98 -7.08 7.98 -3.51
N ALA A 99 -6.59 7.86 -2.26
CA ALA A 99 -7.36 8.19 -1.07
C ALA A 99 -7.88 9.65 -1.07
N PHE A 100 -7.04 10.60 -1.51
CA PHE A 100 -7.44 11.99 -1.64
C PHE A 100 -8.57 12.20 -2.66
N TYR A 101 -8.45 11.60 -3.85
CA TYR A 101 -9.45 11.75 -4.89
C TYR A 101 -10.74 10.98 -4.58
N GLU A 102 -10.67 9.87 -3.84
CA GLU A 102 -11.83 9.18 -3.29
C GLU A 102 -12.59 10.06 -2.29
N ASP A 103 -11.91 10.67 -1.31
CA ASP A 103 -12.53 11.61 -0.36
C ASP A 103 -13.17 12.81 -1.08
N LYS A 104 -12.46 13.36 -2.07
CA LYS A 104 -12.98 14.44 -2.89
C LYS A 104 -14.24 14.03 -3.66
N LEU A 105 -14.24 12.83 -4.24
CA LEU A 105 -15.39 12.27 -4.96
C LEU A 105 -16.59 12.09 -4.01
N GLU A 106 -16.37 11.51 -2.83
CA GLU A 106 -17.39 11.34 -1.80
C GLU A 106 -18.03 12.69 -1.41
N GLY A 107 -17.19 13.71 -1.17
CA GLY A 107 -17.64 15.06 -0.88
C GLY A 107 -18.42 15.72 -2.02
N LEU A 108 -18.12 15.40 -3.28
CA LEU A 108 -18.87 15.88 -4.45
C LEU A 108 -20.22 15.16 -4.57
N LEU A 109 -20.26 13.84 -4.41
CA LEU A 109 -21.49 13.05 -4.43
C LEU A 109 -22.46 13.48 -3.32
N SER A 110 -21.95 13.68 -2.11
CA SER A 110 -22.73 14.17 -0.97
C SER A 110 -23.33 15.56 -1.23
N ARG A 111 -22.57 16.47 -1.86
CA ARG A 111 -23.06 17.80 -2.26
C ARG A 111 -24.13 17.70 -3.35
N LEU A 112 -23.92 16.88 -4.36
CA LEU A 112 -24.89 16.65 -5.43
C LEU A 112 -26.21 16.10 -4.89
N ALA A 113 -26.16 15.07 -4.04
CA ALA A 113 -27.34 14.50 -3.39
C ALA A 113 -28.11 15.55 -2.57
N LYS A 114 -27.39 16.42 -1.85
CA LYS A 114 -28.02 17.53 -1.12
C LYS A 114 -28.71 18.52 -2.05
N ILE A 115 -28.04 18.95 -3.13
CA ILE A 115 -28.61 19.87 -4.13
C ILE A 115 -29.89 19.28 -4.71
N VAL A 116 -29.88 18.01 -5.12
CA VAL A 116 -31.07 17.34 -5.66
C VAL A 116 -32.22 17.35 -4.66
N LEU A 117 -31.96 17.01 -3.39
CA LEU A 117 -32.98 17.00 -2.34
C LEU A 117 -33.57 18.40 -2.09
N ASP A 118 -32.69 19.41 -1.98
CA ASP A 118 -33.10 20.80 -1.76
C ASP A 118 -33.91 21.32 -2.97
N THR A 119 -33.44 21.11 -4.20
CA THR A 119 -34.16 21.50 -5.43
C THR A 119 -35.50 20.79 -5.60
N ALA A 120 -35.56 19.47 -5.35
CA ALA A 120 -36.81 18.72 -5.45
C ALA A 120 -37.88 19.26 -4.49
N LYS A 121 -37.46 19.69 -3.30
CA LYS A 121 -38.33 20.30 -2.28
C LYS A 121 -38.71 21.72 -2.64
N ASP A 122 -37.73 22.58 -2.91
CA ASP A 122 -37.92 24.03 -3.06
C ASP A 122 -38.66 24.38 -4.37
N GLU A 123 -38.43 23.62 -5.44
CA GLU A 123 -39.12 23.81 -6.72
C GLU A 123 -40.35 22.91 -6.89
N ASN A 124 -40.72 22.12 -5.87
CA ASN A 124 -41.82 21.15 -5.88
C ASN A 124 -41.74 20.17 -7.09
N LYS A 125 -40.54 19.62 -7.34
CA LYS A 125 -40.24 18.67 -8.42
C LYS A 125 -39.90 17.28 -7.87
N PRO A 126 -40.90 16.52 -7.35
CA PRO A 126 -40.65 15.22 -6.73
C PRO A 126 -40.07 14.18 -7.70
N GLY A 127 -40.28 14.34 -9.02
CA GLY A 127 -39.69 13.47 -10.04
C GLY A 127 -38.16 13.43 -10.02
N LEU A 128 -37.49 14.47 -9.51
CA LEU A 128 -36.04 14.49 -9.34
C LEU A 128 -35.56 13.44 -8.35
N LEU A 129 -36.36 13.10 -7.34
CA LEU A 129 -35.99 12.10 -6.33
C LEU A 129 -35.87 10.71 -6.95
N ALA A 130 -36.78 10.35 -7.85
CA ALA A 130 -36.74 9.08 -8.55
C ALA A 130 -35.55 9.01 -9.52
N THR A 131 -35.29 10.09 -10.26
CA THR A 131 -34.16 10.15 -11.22
C THR A 131 -32.79 9.99 -10.54
N PHE A 132 -32.64 10.48 -9.31
CA PHE A 132 -31.38 10.48 -8.57
C PHE A 132 -31.38 9.55 -7.35
N GLU A 133 -32.29 8.58 -7.31
CA GLU A 133 -32.50 7.70 -6.15
C GLU A 133 -31.20 7.08 -5.64
N SER A 134 -30.39 6.48 -6.50
CA SER A 134 -29.12 5.85 -6.10
C SER A 134 -28.15 6.84 -5.45
N THR A 135 -28.11 8.09 -5.91
CA THR A 135 -27.23 9.12 -5.34
C THR A 135 -27.71 9.55 -3.94
N ILE A 136 -29.03 9.66 -3.76
CA ILE A 136 -29.65 9.96 -2.47
C ILE A 136 -29.44 8.81 -1.49
N GLN A 137 -29.66 7.56 -1.93
CA GLN A 137 -29.45 6.36 -1.13
C GLN A 137 -27.99 6.23 -0.71
N TYR A 138 -27.05 6.47 -1.63
CA TYR A 138 -25.62 6.40 -1.38
C TYR A 138 -25.19 7.36 -0.25
N ARG A 139 -25.67 8.61 -0.27
CA ARG A 139 -25.43 9.59 0.82
C ARG A 139 -25.91 9.06 2.19
N GLY A 140 -26.96 8.25 2.22
CA GLY A 140 -27.54 7.67 3.44
C GLY A 140 -26.75 6.51 4.04
N LEU A 141 -25.80 5.90 3.32
CA LEU A 141 -25.13 4.66 3.74
C LEU A 141 -24.43 4.77 5.10
N TYR A 142 -23.68 5.85 5.33
CA TYR A 142 -22.98 6.04 6.61
C TYR A 142 -23.93 6.30 7.78
N ALA A 143 -24.98 7.10 7.57
CA ALA A 143 -26.01 7.34 8.57
C ALA A 143 -26.71 6.03 8.95
N ASN A 144 -27.09 5.22 7.96
CA ASN A 144 -27.73 3.92 8.14
C ASN A 144 -26.82 2.94 8.89
N ARG A 145 -25.53 2.87 8.52
CA ARG A 145 -24.55 2.02 9.20
C ARG A 145 -24.33 2.45 10.65
N SER A 146 -24.24 3.76 10.92
CA SER A 146 -24.07 4.28 12.28
C SER A 146 -25.28 3.96 13.16
N ALA A 147 -26.50 4.06 12.61
CA ALA A 147 -27.73 3.71 13.32
C ALA A 147 -27.80 2.20 13.61
N ALA A 148 -27.41 1.36 12.65
CA ALA A 148 -27.33 -0.09 12.84
C ALA A 148 -26.34 -0.48 13.96
N THR A 149 -25.16 0.14 13.98
CA THR A 149 -24.17 -0.07 15.05
C THR A 149 -24.71 0.36 16.42
N ARG A 150 -25.40 1.51 16.50
CA ARG A 150 -26.03 1.97 17.76
C ARG A 150 -27.09 1.00 18.27
N ARG A 151 -27.96 0.48 17.39
CA ARG A 151 -28.98 -0.53 17.75
C ARG A 151 -28.33 -1.81 18.28
N LYS A 152 -27.33 -2.33 17.55
CA LYS A 152 -26.60 -3.54 17.96
C LYS A 152 -25.92 -3.37 19.33
N ASN A 153 -25.35 -2.21 19.61
CA ASN A 153 -24.74 -1.94 20.92
C ASN A 153 -25.78 -1.88 22.03
N GLN A 154 -26.96 -1.28 21.79
CA GLN A 154 -28.06 -1.26 22.77
C GLN A 154 -28.57 -2.68 23.07
N GLU A 155 -28.72 -3.53 22.06
CA GLU A 155 -29.13 -4.93 22.20
C GLU A 155 -28.10 -5.77 22.97
N ASN A 156 -26.80 -5.61 22.69
CA ASN A 156 -25.73 -6.31 23.39
C ASN A 156 -25.58 -5.88 24.86
N THR A 157 -25.96 -4.64 25.20
CA THR A 157 -25.90 -4.15 26.60
C THR A 157 -27.14 -4.59 27.41
N ALA A 158 -28.21 -5.01 26.74
CA ALA A 158 -29.46 -5.46 27.38
C ALA A 158 -29.47 -6.96 27.74
N THR A 159 -28.40 -7.71 27.43
CA THR A 159 -28.26 -9.12 27.80
C THR A 159 -27.39 -9.20 29.06
N PRO A 160 -27.94 -9.44 30.26
CA PRO A 160 -27.14 -9.52 31.47
C PRO A 160 -26.27 -10.78 31.41
N THR A 161 -24.96 -10.58 31.55
CA THR A 161 -24.03 -11.67 31.84
C THR A 161 -24.37 -12.21 33.25
N PRO A 162 -24.75 -13.48 33.42
CA PRO A 162 -24.96 -14.05 34.75
C PRO A 162 -23.61 -14.04 35.50
N GLU A 163 -23.63 -13.53 36.74
CA GLU A 163 -22.48 -13.48 37.64
C GLU A 163 -21.90 -14.89 37.86
N PRO A 164 -20.56 -15.07 37.82
CA PRO A 164 -19.96 -16.34 38.17
C PRO A 164 -20.05 -16.55 39.68
N THR A 165 -20.79 -17.58 40.09
CA THR A 165 -20.89 -18.10 41.44
C THR A 165 -19.49 -18.44 41.97
N SER A 166 -19.06 -17.79 43.06
CA SER A 166 -17.88 -18.22 43.82
C SER A 166 -18.29 -19.22 44.90
N GLU A 167 -17.91 -20.46 44.72
CA GLU A 167 -17.73 -21.47 45.78
C GLU A 167 -16.28 -21.94 45.61
N GLY A 168 -15.43 -22.13 46.61
CA GLY A 168 -15.59 -22.31 48.05
C GLY A 168 -14.39 -23.17 48.46
#